data_AF-A0A167GPZ1-F1
#
_entry.id   AF-A0A167GPZ1-F1
#
_cell.length_a   1.000
_cell.length_b   1.000
_cell.length_c   1.000
_cell.angle_alpha   90.00
_cell.angle_beta   90.00
_cell.angle_gamma   90.00
#
_symmetry.space_group_name_H-M   'P 1'
#
loop_
_entity.id
_entity.type
_entity.pdbx_description
1 polymer ?
#
loop_
_entity_poly.entity_id
_entity_poly.type
_entity_poly.pdbx_seq_one_letter_code
_entity_poly.pdbx_strand_id
1 'polypeptide(L)'
;MYTIRFFLGVALSLLALSLPAAAQQHSCRRDSDCSSSVGGGAYCSGNVFSPGVCFFTSCKHGYTLNEDDCITKSFTKYCACKSTTPPGSNYRRKRDLETCPPQYERCPVYHGRGGTECVDTMTDIESCGGCVGLDGSGPGVDCSDIEGAESVSCMDGACVIDECARGFKLDHQRSTCTPISGMRIQNNPLKRNFRME
;
A
#
# COMPACT_ATOMS: atom_id res chain seq x y z
N MET A 1 -68.92 32.96 -3.76
CA MET A 1 -68.69 31.80 -2.88
C MET A 1 -67.70 30.87 -3.55
N TYR A 2 -66.56 30.71 -2.86
CA TYR A 2 -65.54 29.66 -2.94
C TYR A 2 -64.86 29.31 -4.29
N THR A 3 -63.64 29.82 -4.37
CA THR A 3 -62.50 29.44 -5.20
C THR A 3 -62.21 27.94 -5.18
N ILE A 4 -62.45 27.24 -6.29
CA ILE A 4 -61.99 25.85 -6.52
C ILE A 4 -60.76 25.91 -7.42
N ARG A 5 -59.64 26.36 -6.85
CA ARG A 5 -58.30 26.24 -7.41
C ARG A 5 -57.32 25.89 -6.31
N PHE A 6 -57.53 24.78 -5.59
CA PHE A 6 -56.64 24.45 -4.47
C PHE A 6 -56.61 22.97 -4.07
N PHE A 7 -56.72 22.01 -5.01
CA PHE A 7 -56.56 20.59 -4.64
C PHE A 7 -55.81 19.74 -5.69
N LEU A 8 -54.89 20.35 -6.44
CA LEU A 8 -53.97 19.65 -7.36
C LEU A 8 -52.48 19.83 -6.97
N GLY A 9 -52.18 20.14 -5.70
CA GLY A 9 -50.83 20.57 -5.31
C GLY A 9 -50.36 20.21 -3.91
N VAL A 10 -50.91 19.20 -3.24
CA VAL A 10 -50.48 18.85 -1.85
C VAL A 10 -50.15 17.37 -1.64
N ALA A 11 -50.26 16.50 -2.65
CA ALA A 11 -50.01 15.07 -2.48
C ALA A 11 -48.76 14.53 -3.21
N LEU A 12 -47.81 15.40 -3.59
CA LEU A 12 -46.63 15.01 -4.38
C LEU A 12 -45.33 15.69 -3.92
N SER A 13 -45.16 15.85 -2.61
CA SER A 13 -43.96 16.46 -2.01
C SER A 13 -43.43 15.74 -0.76
N LEU A 14 -43.80 14.47 -0.54
CA LEU A 14 -43.26 13.62 0.55
C LEU A 14 -42.46 12.41 0.04
N LEU A 15 -41.81 12.54 -1.12
CA LEU A 15 -40.78 11.62 -1.59
C LEU A 15 -39.43 12.32 -1.82
N ALA A 16 -39.10 13.30 -0.97
CA ALA A 16 -37.70 13.50 -0.63
C ALA A 16 -37.34 12.43 0.40
N LEU A 17 -37.23 11.19 -0.09
CA LEU A 17 -36.45 10.16 0.59
C LEU A 17 -35.16 10.83 1.00
N SER A 18 -34.95 10.91 2.31
CA SER A 18 -33.69 11.24 2.93
C SER A 18 -32.61 10.46 2.17
N LEU A 19 -31.91 11.13 1.26
CA LEU A 19 -30.64 10.61 0.82
C LEU A 19 -29.86 10.44 2.12
N PRO A 20 -29.41 9.23 2.46
CA PRO A 20 -28.60 9.07 3.64
C PRO A 20 -27.41 10.01 3.43
N ALA A 21 -27.25 10.98 4.32
CA ALA A 21 -26.12 11.88 4.42
C ALA A 21 -24.87 11.09 4.86
N ALA A 22 -24.63 9.94 4.24
CA ALA A 22 -23.63 8.94 4.58
C ALA A 22 -22.49 8.90 3.55
N ALA A 23 -22.33 9.98 2.76
CA ALA A 23 -21.24 10.12 1.79
C ALA A 23 -20.34 11.35 2.05
N GLN A 24 -20.53 12.06 3.18
CA GLN A 24 -19.71 13.24 3.54
C GLN A 24 -18.68 12.98 4.66
N GLN A 25 -18.59 11.77 5.21
CA GLN A 25 -17.95 11.56 6.52
C GLN A 25 -16.47 11.15 6.52
N HIS A 26 -15.73 11.34 5.43
CA HIS A 26 -14.29 10.99 5.44
C HIS A 26 -13.35 12.11 5.01
N SER A 27 -13.87 13.28 4.63
CA SER A 27 -13.05 14.45 4.33
C SER A 27 -13.12 15.47 5.46
N CYS A 28 -11.99 15.81 6.05
CA CYS A 28 -11.87 16.83 7.10
C CYS A 28 -10.93 17.94 6.64
N ARG A 29 -11.11 19.14 7.19
CA ARG A 29 -10.14 20.25 7.08
C ARG A 29 -9.61 20.71 8.43
N ARG A 30 -10.32 20.36 9.51
CA ARG A 30 -9.96 20.57 10.91
C ARG A 30 -10.39 19.36 11.72
N ASP A 31 -9.77 19.16 12.88
CA ASP A 31 -10.09 18.04 13.79
C ASP A 31 -11.57 17.99 14.20
N SER A 32 -12.21 19.16 14.29
CA SER A 32 -13.64 19.29 14.60
C SER A 32 -14.57 18.69 13.53
N ASP A 33 -14.07 18.50 12.31
CA ASP A 33 -14.86 17.93 11.21
C ASP A 33 -14.97 16.39 11.34
N CYS A 34 -14.20 15.80 12.26
CA CYS A 34 -14.16 14.36 12.50
C CYS A 34 -15.23 13.91 13.49
N SER A 35 -15.97 12.85 13.14
CA SER A 35 -17.08 12.38 13.95
C SER A 35 -16.62 11.71 15.25
N SER A 36 -16.95 12.32 16.38
CA SER A 36 -16.72 11.73 17.71
C SER A 36 -17.58 10.49 17.99
N SER A 37 -18.49 10.11 17.08
CA SER A 37 -19.28 8.87 17.19
C SER A 37 -18.46 7.61 16.90
N VAL A 38 -17.34 7.73 16.19
CA VAL A 38 -16.50 6.61 15.73
C VAL A 38 -15.37 6.32 16.71
N GLY A 39 -14.69 7.36 17.19
CA GLY A 39 -13.56 7.23 18.11
C GLY A 39 -13.30 8.48 18.95
N GLY A 40 -12.39 8.35 19.91
CA GLY A 40 -11.87 9.44 20.74
C GLY A 40 -10.52 9.94 20.22
N GLY A 41 -10.20 11.21 20.51
CA GLY A 41 -8.95 11.84 20.10
C GLY A 41 -8.80 11.90 18.59
N ALA A 42 -9.83 12.40 17.90
CA ALA A 42 -9.83 12.50 16.45
C ALA A 42 -8.84 13.57 15.98
N TYR A 43 -8.03 13.25 14.98
CA TYR A 43 -7.15 14.22 14.31
C TYR A 43 -7.38 14.20 12.80
N CYS A 44 -7.33 15.38 12.19
CA CYS A 44 -7.47 15.56 10.77
C CYS A 44 -6.09 15.68 10.10
N SER A 45 -5.80 14.84 9.12
CA SER A 45 -4.59 14.99 8.31
C SER A 45 -4.69 16.09 7.24
N GLY A 46 -5.87 16.72 7.13
CA GLY A 46 -6.12 17.85 6.23
C GLY A 46 -5.81 19.19 6.88
N ASN A 47 -6.00 20.25 6.09
CA ASN A 47 -5.96 21.62 6.57
C ASN A 47 -7.01 22.47 5.83
N VAL A 48 -7.08 23.76 6.15
CA VAL A 48 -8.09 24.68 5.57
C VAL A 48 -8.02 24.74 4.03
N PHE A 49 -6.84 24.52 3.47
CA PHE A 49 -6.55 24.59 2.03
C PHE A 49 -6.60 23.24 1.31
N SER A 50 -6.53 22.12 2.02
CA SER A 50 -6.53 20.77 1.43
C SER A 50 -7.32 19.79 2.30
N PRO A 51 -8.35 19.13 1.75
CA PRO A 51 -9.11 18.12 2.50
C PRO A 51 -8.20 16.91 2.80
N GLY A 52 -8.29 16.41 4.04
CA GLY A 52 -7.63 15.18 4.47
C GLY A 52 -8.62 14.21 5.07
N VAL A 53 -8.11 13.21 5.77
CA VAL A 53 -8.91 12.14 6.39
C VAL A 53 -8.81 12.20 7.91
N CYS A 54 -9.85 11.69 8.56
CA CYS A 54 -9.93 11.60 10.02
C CYS A 54 -9.26 10.33 10.52
N PHE A 55 -8.50 10.47 11.59
CA PHE A 55 -7.86 9.39 12.31
C PHE A 55 -8.25 9.44 13.78
N PHE A 56 -8.19 8.30 14.48
CA PHE A 56 -8.65 8.20 15.86
C PHE A 56 -7.64 7.46 16.74
N THR A 57 -7.35 8.00 17.92
CA THR A 57 -6.42 7.35 18.88
C THR A 57 -7.09 6.27 19.72
N SER A 58 -8.42 6.24 19.75
CA SER A 58 -9.20 5.20 20.44
C SER A 58 -10.53 4.99 19.74
N CYS A 59 -11.00 3.75 19.68
CA CYS A 59 -12.27 3.41 19.05
C CYS A 59 -13.39 3.28 20.07
N LYS A 60 -14.60 3.74 19.72
CA LYS A 60 -15.80 3.51 20.55
C LYS A 60 -16.28 2.05 20.44
N HIS A 61 -17.09 1.61 21.41
CA HIS A 61 -17.64 0.25 21.45
C HIS A 61 -18.30 -0.14 20.13
N GLY A 62 -17.95 -1.32 19.60
CA GLY A 62 -18.40 -1.79 18.28
C GLY A 62 -17.36 -1.61 17.17
N TYR A 63 -16.25 -0.93 17.44
CA TYR A 63 -15.15 -0.73 16.50
C TYR A 63 -13.83 -1.33 17.02
N THR A 64 -12.90 -1.62 16.09
CA THR A 64 -11.53 -2.13 16.29
C THR A 64 -10.56 -1.17 15.65
N LEU A 65 -9.43 -0.89 16.29
CA LEU A 65 -8.36 -0.14 15.65
C LEU A 65 -7.60 -1.08 14.70
N ASN A 66 -7.46 -0.68 13.44
CA ASN A 66 -6.61 -1.33 12.45
C ASN A 66 -5.64 -0.32 11.87
N GLU A 67 -4.35 -0.53 12.09
CA GLU A 67 -3.23 0.36 11.76
C GLU A 67 -3.45 1.80 12.29
N ASP A 68 -4.36 2.60 11.72
CA ASP A 68 -4.73 3.94 12.21
C ASP A 68 -6.24 4.28 12.12
N ASP A 69 -7.12 3.29 11.81
CA ASP A 69 -8.56 3.53 11.59
C ASP A 69 -9.46 2.63 12.45
N CYS A 70 -10.65 3.12 12.80
CA CYS A 70 -11.65 2.40 13.57
C CYS A 70 -12.63 1.66 12.65
N ILE A 71 -12.44 0.36 12.50
CA ILE A 71 -13.28 -0.52 11.67
C ILE A 71 -14.33 -1.26 12.50
N THR A 72 -15.54 -1.49 11.98
CA THR A 72 -16.62 -2.16 12.73
C THR A 72 -16.30 -3.64 13.03
N LYS A 73 -16.54 -4.08 14.27
CA LYS A 73 -16.53 -5.50 14.66
C LYS A 73 -17.88 -6.14 14.35
N SER A 74 -18.11 -6.65 13.13
CA SER A 74 -19.18 -7.64 12.91
C SER A 74 -18.94 -8.54 11.70
N PHE A 75 -19.10 -9.84 11.95
CA PHE A 75 -18.86 -10.99 11.08
C PHE A 75 -19.84 -11.16 9.90
N THR A 76 -20.67 -10.17 9.59
CA THR A 76 -21.57 -10.20 8.44
C THR A 76 -21.73 -8.80 7.91
N LYS A 77 -21.50 -8.67 6.60
CA LYS A 77 -21.52 -7.45 5.79
C LYS A 77 -20.17 -6.73 5.76
N TYR A 78 -19.31 -7.19 4.86
CA TYR A 78 -18.20 -6.43 4.31
C TYR A 78 -18.72 -5.07 3.82
N CYS A 79 -18.60 -4.03 4.63
CA CYS A 79 -18.40 -2.71 4.07
C CYS A 79 -16.96 -2.69 3.57
N ALA A 80 -16.79 -3.19 2.34
CA ALA A 80 -15.57 -2.96 1.59
C ALA A 80 -15.51 -1.47 1.29
N CYS A 81 -14.94 -0.70 2.22
CA CYS A 81 -14.25 0.53 1.86
C CYS A 81 -12.96 0.13 1.12
N LYS A 82 -13.11 -0.55 -0.02
CA LYS A 82 -12.12 -0.40 -1.07
C LYS A 82 -12.20 1.08 -1.38
N SER A 83 -11.14 1.81 -1.04
CA SER A 83 -10.79 3.01 -1.76
C SER A 83 -10.86 2.62 -3.23
N THR A 84 -11.98 2.91 -3.89
CA THR A 84 -12.02 2.98 -5.33
C THR A 84 -11.20 4.23 -5.63
N THR A 85 -9.88 4.06 -5.62
CA THR A 85 -9.03 4.80 -6.54
C THR A 85 -9.78 4.80 -7.86
N PRO A 86 -10.12 5.97 -8.43
CA PRO A 86 -10.68 5.99 -9.77
C PRO A 86 -9.75 5.17 -10.66
N PRO A 87 -10.26 4.23 -11.47
CA PRO A 87 -9.43 3.53 -12.44
C PRO A 87 -8.97 4.58 -13.44
N GLY A 88 -7.79 5.18 -13.19
CA GLY A 88 -7.30 6.32 -13.97
C GLY A 88 -6.42 7.32 -13.22
N SER A 89 -6.34 7.34 -11.87
CA SER A 89 -5.35 8.18 -11.19
C SER A 89 -4.01 7.46 -11.14
N ASN A 90 -3.17 7.78 -12.12
CA ASN A 90 -1.80 7.32 -12.25
C ASN A 90 -1.10 7.08 -10.90
N TYR A 91 -0.39 5.95 -10.85
CA TYR A 91 0.60 5.45 -9.90
C TYR A 91 1.77 6.44 -9.63
N ARG A 92 1.44 7.70 -9.38
CA ARG A 92 2.30 8.82 -9.02
C ARG A 92 1.80 9.28 -7.66
N ARG A 93 2.37 8.78 -6.58
CA ARG A 93 3.22 9.63 -5.70
C ARG A 93 3.96 8.81 -4.62
N LYS A 94 4.38 7.58 -4.90
CA LYS A 94 5.44 6.94 -4.08
C LYS A 94 6.84 7.51 -4.37
N ARG A 95 6.96 8.25 -5.49
CA ARG A 95 8.22 8.85 -5.98
C ARG A 95 8.53 10.27 -5.45
N ASP A 96 7.57 10.95 -4.83
CA ASP A 96 7.67 12.38 -4.50
C ASP A 96 7.31 12.73 -3.05
N LEU A 97 7.25 11.75 -2.13
CA LEU A 97 7.17 12.10 -0.69
C LEU A 97 8.48 12.77 -0.29
N GLU A 98 8.46 13.79 0.56
CA GLU A 98 9.65 14.45 1.12
C GLU A 98 10.28 13.64 2.28
N THR A 99 9.50 12.74 2.89
CA THR A 99 9.97 11.76 3.88
C THR A 99 9.21 10.45 3.70
N CYS A 100 9.87 9.30 3.81
CA CYS A 100 9.19 8.01 3.70
C CYS A 100 8.39 7.69 4.97
N PRO A 101 7.32 6.88 4.88
CA PRO A 101 6.62 6.36 6.05
C PRO A 101 7.58 5.60 6.98
N PRO A 102 7.23 5.42 8.27
CA PRO A 102 7.99 4.55 9.16
C PRO A 102 8.20 3.16 8.52
N GLN A 103 9.37 2.56 8.72
CA GLN A 103 9.80 1.28 8.13
C GLN A 103 10.09 1.29 6.62
N TYR A 104 10.05 2.44 5.94
CA TYR A 104 10.47 2.57 4.54
C TYR A 104 11.71 3.45 4.42
N GLU A 105 12.63 3.06 3.53
CA GLU A 105 13.83 3.82 3.19
C GLU A 105 13.65 4.54 1.85
N ARG A 106 14.21 5.74 1.73
CA ARG A 106 14.23 6.48 0.47
C ARG A 106 15.36 5.97 -0.41
N CYS A 107 15.05 5.12 -1.38
CA CYS A 107 16.03 4.58 -2.31
C CYS A 107 16.03 5.31 -3.67
N PRO A 108 17.19 5.46 -4.29
CA PRO A 108 17.30 6.01 -5.64
C PRO A 108 16.71 5.04 -6.67
N VAL A 109 15.96 5.58 -7.62
CA VAL A 109 15.43 4.82 -8.77
C VAL A 109 16.36 5.06 -9.95
N TYR A 110 16.84 3.97 -10.56
CA TYR A 110 17.80 4.06 -11.67
C TYR A 110 17.19 3.81 -13.05
N HIS A 111 15.88 3.60 -13.11
CA HIS A 111 15.13 3.32 -14.32
C HIS A 111 14.31 4.54 -14.77
N GLY A 112 14.02 4.63 -16.07
CA GLY A 112 13.16 5.69 -16.62
C GLY A 112 13.71 7.09 -16.38
N ARG A 113 12.94 7.95 -15.69
CA ARG A 113 13.33 9.34 -15.38
C ARG A 113 14.17 9.48 -14.10
N GLY A 114 14.50 8.35 -13.46
CA GLY A 114 15.12 8.32 -12.15
C GLY A 114 14.24 8.89 -11.03
N GLY A 115 14.87 9.32 -9.94
CA GLY A 115 14.22 9.90 -8.77
C GLY A 115 14.51 9.09 -7.51
N THR A 116 13.62 9.18 -6.54
CA THR A 116 13.67 8.35 -5.34
C THR A 116 12.33 7.70 -5.11
N GLU A 117 12.29 6.53 -4.51
CA GLU A 117 11.07 5.89 -4.05
C GLU A 117 11.22 5.35 -2.63
N CYS A 118 10.08 5.18 -1.96
CA CYS A 118 10.07 4.59 -0.63
C CYS A 118 9.96 3.06 -0.75
N VAL A 119 11.04 2.38 -0.36
CA VAL A 119 11.21 0.92 -0.43
C VAL A 119 11.18 0.35 0.98
N ASP A 120 10.50 -0.79 1.15
CA ASP A 120 10.60 -1.57 2.39
C ASP A 120 11.80 -2.50 2.26
N THR A 121 12.95 -2.04 2.76
CA THR A 121 14.22 -2.76 2.64
C THR A 121 14.27 -4.03 3.48
N MET A 122 13.25 -4.29 4.31
CA MET A 122 13.16 -5.53 5.08
C MET A 122 12.57 -6.68 4.27
N THR A 123 11.88 -6.38 3.16
CA THR A 123 11.13 -7.36 2.36
C THR A 123 11.36 -7.25 0.85
N ASP A 124 11.96 -6.16 0.36
CA ASP A 124 12.25 -5.97 -1.05
C ASP A 124 13.51 -6.74 -1.50
N ILE A 125 13.41 -7.49 -2.60
CA ILE A 125 14.51 -8.35 -3.08
C ILE A 125 15.60 -7.58 -3.84
N GLU A 126 15.32 -6.40 -4.37
CA GLU A 126 16.27 -5.58 -5.15
C GLU A 126 16.97 -4.53 -4.27
N SER A 127 16.51 -4.38 -3.03
CA SER A 127 17.04 -3.45 -2.02
C SER A 127 16.94 -4.06 -0.63
N CYS A 128 17.38 -5.32 -0.50
CA CYS A 128 17.28 -6.05 0.75
C CYS A 128 18.34 -5.56 1.75
N GLY A 129 17.92 -5.21 2.95
CA GLY A 129 18.77 -4.69 4.02
C GLY A 129 19.20 -3.24 3.86
N GLY A 130 18.84 -2.59 2.75
CA GLY A 130 19.11 -1.17 2.49
C GLY A 130 18.97 -0.82 1.02
N CYS A 131 19.16 0.44 0.68
CA CYS A 131 19.16 0.85 -0.72
C CYS A 131 20.37 0.30 -1.49
N VAL A 132 20.13 -0.14 -2.72
CA VAL A 132 21.17 -0.57 -3.67
C VAL A 132 21.39 0.51 -4.72
N GLY A 133 22.65 0.82 -5.00
CA GLY A 133 23.09 1.80 -5.97
C GLY A 133 23.16 1.24 -7.40
N LEU A 134 23.35 2.11 -8.39
CA LEU A 134 23.39 1.72 -9.82
C LEU A 134 24.46 0.65 -10.11
N ASP A 135 25.58 0.73 -9.42
CA ASP A 135 26.73 -0.16 -9.54
C ASP A 135 26.68 -1.33 -8.54
N GLY A 136 25.54 -1.54 -7.88
CA GLY A 136 25.39 -2.50 -6.80
C GLY A 136 25.99 -2.03 -5.47
N SER A 137 26.47 -0.80 -5.36
CA SER A 137 27.02 -0.26 -4.11
C SER A 137 25.93 0.23 -3.16
N GLY A 138 26.11 0.10 -1.86
CA GLY A 138 25.14 0.60 -0.89
C GLY A 138 25.07 -0.25 0.36
N PRO A 139 24.20 0.12 1.32
CA PRO A 139 23.92 -0.70 2.51
C PRO A 139 23.12 -1.97 2.19
N GLY A 140 22.39 -2.03 1.07
CA GLY A 140 21.59 -3.18 0.69
C GLY A 140 22.24 -4.12 -0.31
N VAL A 141 21.50 -5.18 -0.64
CA VAL A 141 21.86 -6.20 -1.63
C VAL A 141 20.68 -6.49 -2.55
N ASP A 142 20.95 -6.61 -3.84
CA ASP A 142 20.02 -7.19 -4.80
C ASP A 142 20.14 -8.71 -4.76
N CYS A 143 19.17 -9.36 -4.12
CA CYS A 143 19.13 -10.81 -3.98
C CYS A 143 18.89 -11.52 -5.33
N SER A 144 18.32 -10.85 -6.33
CA SER A 144 18.02 -11.44 -7.63
C SER A 144 19.28 -11.79 -8.43
N ASP A 145 20.38 -11.08 -8.14
CA ASP A 145 21.69 -11.24 -8.75
C ASP A 145 22.54 -12.40 -8.15
N ILE A 146 22.00 -13.14 -7.17
CA ILE A 146 22.69 -14.28 -6.58
C ILE A 146 22.90 -15.40 -7.62
N GLU A 147 24.17 -15.73 -7.87
CA GLU A 147 24.53 -16.74 -8.86
C GLU A 147 23.92 -18.10 -8.55
N GLY A 148 23.26 -18.69 -9.55
CA GLY A 148 22.69 -20.03 -9.45
C GLY A 148 21.44 -20.12 -8.58
N ALA A 149 20.97 -19.04 -7.95
CA ALA A 149 19.65 -19.01 -7.32
C ALA A 149 18.57 -19.09 -8.39
N GLU A 150 17.51 -19.88 -8.15
CA GLU A 150 16.29 -19.91 -8.97
C GLU A 150 15.22 -18.93 -8.45
N SER A 151 15.01 -18.92 -7.15
CA SER A 151 14.10 -18.02 -6.47
C SER A 151 14.74 -17.55 -5.16
N VAL A 152 14.45 -16.31 -4.80
CA VAL A 152 15.00 -15.63 -3.62
C VAL A 152 13.89 -14.85 -2.93
N SER A 153 14.08 -14.66 -1.63
CA SER A 153 13.25 -13.81 -0.78
C SER A 153 14.16 -12.89 0.03
N CYS A 154 13.65 -11.72 0.40
CA CYS A 154 14.23 -10.88 1.44
C CYS A 154 13.45 -11.09 2.74
N MET A 155 14.13 -11.56 3.78
CA MET A 155 13.53 -11.79 5.09
C MET A 155 14.30 -11.04 6.15
N ASP A 156 13.62 -10.10 6.82
CA ASP A 156 14.21 -9.26 7.87
C ASP A 156 15.51 -8.55 7.42
N GLY A 157 15.54 -8.10 6.16
CA GLY A 157 16.71 -7.41 5.58
C GLY A 157 17.87 -8.32 5.19
N ALA A 158 17.65 -9.64 5.13
CA ALA A 158 18.64 -10.62 4.66
C ALA A 158 18.11 -11.43 3.47
N CYS A 159 18.96 -11.63 2.46
CA CYS A 159 18.65 -12.51 1.34
C CYS A 159 18.58 -13.97 1.80
N VAL A 160 17.49 -14.64 1.41
CA VAL A 160 17.28 -16.08 1.60
C VAL A 160 17.01 -16.69 0.23
N ILE A 161 17.80 -17.68 -0.17
CA ILE A 161 17.57 -18.43 -1.39
C ILE A 161 16.51 -19.51 -1.11
N ASP A 162 15.44 -19.48 -1.89
CA ASP A 162 14.34 -20.44 -1.77
C ASP A 162 14.58 -21.70 -2.57
N GLU A 163 15.08 -21.54 -3.79
CA GLU A 163 15.41 -22.62 -4.71
C GLU A 163 16.66 -22.28 -5.50
N CYS A 164 17.50 -23.27 -5.82
CA CYS A 164 18.62 -23.11 -6.75
C CYS A 164 18.25 -23.59 -8.15
N ALA A 165 18.83 -22.96 -9.16
CA ALA A 165 18.69 -23.36 -10.55
C ALA A 165 19.21 -24.78 -10.77
N ARG A 166 18.69 -25.44 -11.83
CA ARG A 166 19.11 -26.80 -12.17
C ARG A 166 20.63 -26.87 -12.38
N GLY A 167 21.25 -27.83 -11.69
CA GLY A 167 22.71 -28.01 -11.70
C GLY A 167 23.42 -27.32 -10.55
N PHE A 168 22.69 -26.62 -9.68
CA PHE A 168 23.18 -26.09 -8.42
C PHE A 168 22.50 -26.78 -7.23
N LYS A 169 23.17 -26.76 -6.07
CA LYS A 169 22.64 -27.18 -4.78
C LYS A 169 22.69 -26.02 -3.80
N LEU A 170 21.64 -25.93 -2.99
CA LEU A 170 21.52 -24.95 -1.91
C LEU A 170 22.45 -25.32 -0.75
N ASP A 171 23.13 -24.34 -0.17
CA ASP A 171 23.90 -24.54 1.06
C ASP A 171 23.00 -24.68 2.30
N HIS A 172 23.60 -25.00 3.45
CA HIS A 172 22.85 -25.17 4.70
C HIS A 172 22.29 -23.86 5.27
N GLN A 173 22.87 -22.71 4.92
CA GLN A 173 22.48 -21.40 5.42
C GLN A 173 21.46 -20.70 4.51
N ARG A 174 21.13 -21.33 3.37
CA ARG A 174 20.28 -20.80 2.31
C ARG A 174 20.79 -19.47 1.74
N SER A 175 22.11 -19.28 1.71
CA SER A 175 22.74 -18.02 1.26
C SER A 175 23.55 -18.15 -0.02
N THR A 176 23.91 -19.38 -0.41
CA THR A 176 24.61 -19.64 -1.68
C THR A 176 24.09 -20.88 -2.42
N CYS A 177 24.17 -20.84 -3.74
CA CYS A 177 23.98 -21.97 -4.63
C CYS A 177 25.34 -22.41 -5.19
N THR A 178 25.70 -23.68 -4.99
CA THR A 178 26.97 -24.23 -5.48
C THR A 178 26.75 -25.24 -6.60
N PRO A 179 27.58 -25.28 -7.66
CA PRO A 179 27.43 -26.25 -8.73
C PRO A 179 27.47 -27.71 -8.23
N ILE A 180 26.60 -28.56 -8.76
CA ILE A 180 26.62 -30.00 -8.53
C ILE A 180 27.60 -30.63 -9.52
N SER A 181 28.66 -31.26 -9.02
CA SER A 181 29.65 -31.94 -9.85
C SER A 181 29.00 -32.95 -10.79
N GLY A 182 29.26 -32.82 -12.09
CA GLY A 182 28.77 -33.74 -13.12
C GLY A 182 27.44 -33.37 -13.78
N MET A 183 26.73 -32.33 -13.32
CA MET A 183 25.57 -31.78 -14.05
C MET A 183 25.98 -30.66 -15.01
N ARG A 184 25.32 -30.60 -16.18
CA ARG A 184 25.40 -29.44 -17.07
C ARG A 184 24.62 -28.28 -16.45
N ILE A 185 25.31 -27.18 -16.16
CA ILE A 185 24.67 -25.92 -15.77
C ILE A 185 23.93 -25.37 -16.98
N GLN A 186 22.61 -25.27 -16.89
CA GLN A 186 21.80 -24.57 -17.89
C GLN A 186 21.78 -23.10 -17.49
N ASN A 187 22.74 -22.33 -18.00
CA ASN A 187 22.66 -20.87 -17.92
C ASN A 187 21.43 -20.44 -18.72
N ASN A 188 20.36 -20.02 -18.05
CA ASN A 188 19.19 -19.48 -18.73
C ASN A 188 19.40 -17.97 -18.95
N PRO A 189 19.74 -17.51 -20.17
CA PRO A 189 19.94 -16.09 -20.44
C PRO A 189 18.67 -15.26 -20.24
N LEU A 190 17.49 -15.88 -20.18
CA LEU A 190 16.21 -15.20 -19.94
C LEU A 190 16.04 -14.70 -18.50
N LYS A 191 16.86 -15.19 -17.57
CA LYS A 191 16.77 -14.76 -16.18
C LYS A 191 17.31 -13.34 -15.94
N ARG A 192 18.21 -12.87 -16.80
CA ARG A 192 18.70 -11.48 -16.79
C ARG A 192 17.70 -10.46 -17.35
N ASN A 193 16.56 -10.90 -17.88
CA ASN A 193 15.62 -10.07 -18.62
C ASN A 193 14.24 -9.90 -17.97
N PHE A 194 14.05 -10.35 -16.72
CA PHE A 194 12.82 -10.04 -15.97
C PHE A 194 12.89 -8.65 -15.30
N ARG A 195 13.44 -7.67 -16.00
CA ARG A 195 13.24 -6.25 -15.73
C ARG A 195 11.89 -5.88 -16.33
N MET A 196 10.79 -6.14 -15.61
CA MET A 196 9.48 -5.66 -16.04
C MET A 196 9.50 -4.13 -16.01
N GLU A 197 9.40 -3.53 -17.20
CA GLU A 197 9.16 -2.10 -17.41
C GLU A 197 7.87 -1.60 -16.75
#